data_AF-A0A7J9WC66-F1
#
_entry.id   AF-A0A7J9WC66-F1
#
_cell.length_a   1.000
_cell.length_b   1.000
_cell.length_c   1.000
_cell.angle_alpha   90.00
_cell.angle_beta   90.00
_cell.angle_gamma   90.00
#
_symmetry.space_group_name_H-M   'P 1'
#
loop_
_entity.id
_entity.type
_entity.pdbx_description
1 polymer ?
#
loop_
_entity_poly.entity_id
_entity_poly.type
_entity_poly.pdbx_seq_one_letter_code
_entity_poly.pdbx_strand_id
1 'polypeptide(L)'
;MIDKEQLATLVRAQACDMEAWQAAELHLLSQALRERLDALGVAVTPDVAVALMATATLLGDHAPEWGGDARCSLGELALLGLTLLDED
;
A
#
# COMPACT_ATOMS: atom_id res chain seq x y z
N MET A 1 13.29 -14.59 -5.10
CA MET A 1 13.15 -13.34 -4.32
C MET A 1 12.37 -12.38 -5.21
N ILE A 2 11.31 -11.79 -4.69
CA ILE A 2 10.60 -10.72 -5.38
C ILE A 2 11.43 -9.45 -5.21
N ASP A 3 11.80 -8.80 -6.31
CA ASP A 3 12.44 -7.48 -6.26
C ASP A 3 11.41 -6.35 -6.23
N LYS A 4 11.88 -5.11 -6.04
CA LYS A 4 11.02 -3.91 -5.93
C LYS A 4 10.11 -3.72 -7.14
N GLU A 5 10.59 -3.97 -8.35
CA GLU A 5 9.80 -3.80 -9.58
C GLU A 5 8.73 -4.88 -9.70
N GLN A 6 9.07 -6.11 -9.34
CA GLN A 6 8.12 -7.23 -9.28
C GLN A 6 7.03 -6.98 -8.24
N LEU A 7 7.38 -6.43 -7.08
CA LEU A 7 6.41 -6.06 -6.04
C LEU A 7 5.46 -4.96 -6.51
N ALA A 8 5.99 -3.89 -7.10
CA ALA A 8 5.16 -2.82 -7.66
C ALA A 8 4.23 -3.34 -8.77
N THR A 9 4.70 -4.29 -9.58
CA THR A 9 3.89 -4.92 -10.64
C THR A 9 2.73 -5.72 -10.06
N LEU A 10 2.97 -6.50 -9.00
CA LEU A 10 1.91 -7.26 -8.31
C LEU A 10 0.84 -6.34 -7.74
N VAL A 11 1.26 -5.26 -7.05
CA VAL A 11 0.33 -4.30 -6.45
C VAL A 11 -0.45 -3.52 -7.52
N ARG A 12 0.20 -3.14 -8.64
CA ARG A 12 -0.50 -2.51 -9.78
C ARG A 12 -1.56 -3.41 -10.39
N ALA A 13 -1.29 -4.71 -10.52
CA ALA A 13 -2.29 -5.65 -11.03
C ALA A 13 -3.53 -5.71 -10.12
N GLN A 14 -3.35 -5.51 -8.82
CA GLN A 14 -4.44 -5.43 -7.84
C GLN A 14 -5.25 -4.13 -7.93
N ALA A 15 -4.68 -3.07 -8.53
CA ALA A 15 -5.32 -1.77 -8.74
C ALA A 15 -6.18 -1.67 -10.00
N CYS A 16 -6.03 -2.61 -10.95
CA CYS A 16 -6.61 -2.48 -12.30
C CYS A 16 -8.14 -2.38 -12.34
N ASP A 17 -8.83 -2.82 -11.30
CA ASP A 17 -10.30 -2.83 -11.21
C ASP A 17 -10.86 -1.75 -10.26
N MET A 18 -10.04 -0.75 -9.86
CA MET A 18 -10.49 0.29 -8.95
C MET A 18 -11.56 1.21 -9.57
N GLU A 19 -12.66 1.39 -8.83
CA GLU A 19 -13.69 2.35 -9.14
C GLU A 19 -13.29 3.79 -8.76
N ALA A 20 -13.94 4.79 -9.35
CA ALA A 20 -13.60 6.20 -9.12
C ALA A 20 -13.73 6.62 -7.64
N TRP A 21 -14.67 6.03 -6.90
CA TRP A 21 -14.83 6.32 -5.47
C TRP A 21 -13.71 5.70 -4.63
N GLN A 22 -13.21 4.51 -5.01
CA GLN A 22 -12.06 3.86 -4.36
C GLN A 22 -10.78 4.67 -4.58
N ALA A 23 -10.61 5.25 -5.78
CA ALA A 23 -9.49 6.14 -6.07
C ALA A 23 -9.54 7.43 -5.22
N ALA A 24 -10.73 8.00 -5.03
CA ALA A 24 -10.91 9.18 -4.18
C ALA A 24 -10.64 8.86 -2.70
N GLU A 25 -11.11 7.72 -2.20
CA GLU A 25 -10.82 7.24 -0.86
C GLU A 25 -9.32 7.01 -0.64
N LEU A 26 -8.66 6.33 -1.58
CA LEU A 26 -7.21 6.09 -1.52
C LEU A 26 -6.41 7.41 -1.47
N HIS A 27 -6.85 8.44 -2.20
CA HIS A 27 -6.23 9.77 -2.14
C HIS A 27 -6.32 10.38 -0.74
N LEU A 28 -7.48 10.31 -0.09
CA LEU A 28 -7.67 10.80 1.28
C LEU A 28 -6.82 10.00 2.28
N LEU A 29 -6.75 8.68 2.12
CA LEU A 29 -5.92 7.82 2.94
C LEU A 29 -4.41 8.11 2.78
N SER A 30 -3.96 8.41 1.55
CA SER A 30 -2.57 8.81 1.28
C SER A 30 -2.20 10.09 2.01
N GLN A 31 -3.08 11.10 2.01
CA GLN A 31 -2.87 12.33 2.78
C GLN A 31 -2.81 12.04 4.29
N ALA A 32 -3.78 11.29 4.82
CA ALA A 32 -3.81 10.93 6.23
C ALA A 32 -2.57 10.12 6.67
N LEU A 33 -2.09 9.21 5.82
CA LEU A 33 -0.86 8.45 6.07
C LEU A 33 0.36 9.36 6.14
N ARG A 34 0.48 10.34 5.25
CA ARG A 34 1.59 11.31 5.26
C ARG A 34 1.60 12.14 6.52
N GLU A 35 0.45 12.69 6.90
CA GLU A 35 0.31 13.43 8.16
C GLU A 35 0.69 12.56 9.35
N ARG A 36 0.31 11.28 9.33
CA ARG A 36 0.66 10.33 10.39
C ARG A 36 2.15 10.04 10.45
N LEU A 37 2.81 9.85 9.31
CA LEU A 37 4.26 9.61 9.24
C LEU A 37 5.04 10.85 9.69
N ASP A 38 4.62 12.04 9.26
CA ASP A 38 5.22 13.31 9.69
C ASP A 38 5.09 13.52 11.20
N ALA A 39 3.90 13.28 11.77
CA ALA A 39 3.67 13.34 13.22
C ALA A 39 4.54 12.33 14.01
N LEU A 40 5.00 11.25 13.37
CA LEU A 40 5.90 10.25 13.95
C LEU A 40 7.38 10.54 13.66
N GLY A 41 7.70 11.60 12.91
CA GLY A 41 9.06 11.93 12.49
C GLY A 41 9.65 10.95 11.46
N VAL A 42 8.79 10.25 10.71
CA VAL A 42 9.20 9.29 9.67
C VAL A 42 9.15 9.98 8.32
N ALA A 43 10.33 10.11 7.68
CA ALA A 43 10.40 10.59 6.31
C ALA A 43 9.79 9.57 5.34
N VAL A 44 8.99 10.04 4.39
CA VAL A 44 8.56 9.22 3.25
C VAL A 44 9.77 9.01 2.34
N THR A 45 10.13 7.76 2.12
CA THR A 45 11.21 7.37 1.23
C THR A 45 10.78 6.16 0.40
N PRO A 46 11.50 5.83 -0.69
CA PRO A 46 11.18 4.64 -1.49
C PRO A 46 11.25 3.35 -0.68
N ASP A 47 12.10 3.28 0.35
CA ASP A 47 12.21 2.11 1.22
C ASP A 47 10.99 1.97 2.15
N VAL A 48 10.45 3.08 2.66
CA VAL A 48 9.19 3.08 3.43
C VAL A 48 8.04 2.60 2.55
N ALA A 49 7.97 3.10 1.32
CA ALA A 49 6.97 2.72 0.33
C ALA A 49 7.02 1.20 0.02
N VAL A 50 8.22 0.66 -0.20
CA VAL A 50 8.44 -0.78 -0.41
C VAL A 50 8.11 -1.60 0.84
N ALA A 51 8.46 -1.12 2.04
CA ALA A 51 8.16 -1.81 3.29
C ALA A 51 6.65 -1.94 3.54
N LEU A 52 5.85 -0.91 3.20
CA LEU A 52 4.39 -0.96 3.28
C LEU A 52 3.82 -2.03 2.35
N MET A 53 4.23 -2.04 1.08
CA MET A 53 3.81 -3.05 0.11
C MET A 53 4.19 -4.46 0.57
N ALA A 54 5.44 -4.67 0.99
CA ALA A 54 5.94 -5.97 1.39
C ALA A 54 5.24 -6.51 2.65
N THR A 55 4.94 -5.63 3.61
CA THR A 55 4.22 -6.00 4.83
C THR A 55 2.77 -6.40 4.51
N ALA A 56 2.10 -5.64 3.65
CA ALA A 56 0.74 -5.96 3.22
C ALA A 56 0.66 -7.33 2.53
N THR A 57 1.58 -7.62 1.60
CA THR A 57 1.62 -8.92 0.90
C THR A 57 1.97 -10.06 1.85
N LEU A 58 2.95 -9.86 2.76
CA LEU A 58 3.33 -10.86 3.75
C LEU A 58 2.15 -11.24 4.65
N LEU A 59 1.41 -10.25 5.15
CA LEU A 59 0.24 -10.49 5.99
C LEU A 59 -0.89 -11.17 5.20
N GLY A 60 -1.10 -10.78 3.94
CA GLY A 60 -2.08 -11.42 3.07
C GLY A 60 -1.79 -12.90 2.83
N ASP A 61 -0.51 -13.26 2.67
CA ASP A 61 -0.06 -14.61 2.36
C ASP A 61 0.00 -15.52 3.59
N HIS A 62 0.36 -14.97 4.75
CA HIS A 62 0.75 -15.76 5.92
C HIS A 62 -0.12 -15.55 7.17
N ALA A 63 -1.03 -14.57 7.17
CA ALA A 63 -1.86 -14.26 8.31
C ALA A 63 -3.35 -14.42 7.94
N PRO A 64 -3.90 -15.67 7.95
CA PRO A 64 -5.26 -15.95 7.51
C PRO A 64 -6.34 -15.24 8.33
N GLU A 65 -6.01 -14.78 9.54
CA GLU A 65 -6.86 -13.91 10.36
C GLU A 65 -7.12 -12.54 9.73
N TRP A 66 -6.29 -12.13 8.75
CA TRP A 66 -6.51 -10.96 7.89
C TRP A 66 -7.28 -11.32 6.60
N GLY A 67 -8.00 -12.43 6.59
CA GLY A 67 -8.91 -12.82 5.52
C GLY A 67 -10.17 -11.95 5.42
N GLY A 68 -10.94 -12.12 4.34
CA GLY A 68 -12.22 -11.42 4.15
C GLY A 68 -12.04 -9.91 4.00
N ASP A 69 -12.80 -9.12 4.77
CA ASP A 69 -12.77 -7.65 4.74
C ASP A 69 -11.38 -7.07 5.05
N ALA A 70 -10.59 -7.75 5.88
CA ALA A 70 -9.22 -7.33 6.18
C ALA A 70 -8.29 -7.44 4.96
N ARG A 71 -8.61 -8.25 3.94
CA ARG A 71 -7.85 -8.27 2.67
C ARG A 71 -8.03 -6.99 1.86
N CYS A 72 -9.19 -6.34 1.98
CA CYS A 72 -9.42 -5.04 1.34
C CYS A 72 -8.49 -4.00 1.95
N SER A 73 -8.39 -3.95 3.28
CA SER A 73 -7.48 -3.03 3.98
C SER A 73 -5.99 -3.33 3.72
N LEU A 74 -5.61 -4.60 3.58
CA LEU A 74 -4.25 -4.95 3.15
C LEU A 74 -3.98 -4.53 1.70
N GLY A 75 -4.96 -4.68 0.80
CA GLY A 75 -4.89 -4.17 -0.57
C GLY A 75 -4.70 -2.65 -0.60
N GLU A 76 -5.48 -1.91 0.17
CA GLU A 76 -5.34 -0.45 0.33
C GLU A 76 -3.95 -0.08 0.85
N LEU A 77 -3.44 -0.78 1.86
CA LEU A 77 -2.10 -0.54 2.40
C LEU A 77 -1.01 -0.75 1.34
N ALA A 78 -1.12 -1.81 0.53
CA ALA A 78 -0.20 -2.04 -0.57
C ALA A 78 -0.29 -0.91 -1.61
N LEU A 79 -1.50 -0.49 -1.98
CA LEU A 79 -1.73 0.60 -2.93
C LEU A 79 -1.19 1.94 -2.43
N LEU A 80 -1.32 2.23 -1.13
CA LEU A 80 -0.71 3.41 -0.51
C LEU A 80 0.82 3.37 -0.64
N GLY A 81 1.44 2.23 -0.36
CA GLY A 81 2.87 2.03 -0.59
C GLY A 81 3.27 2.29 -2.04
N LEU A 82 2.48 1.81 -3.01
CA LEU A 82 2.73 2.07 -4.42
C LEU A 82 2.58 3.56 -4.78
N THR A 83 1.55 4.25 -4.28
CA THR A 83 1.34 5.69 -4.51
C THR A 83 2.52 6.51 -3.98
N LEU A 84 3.00 6.19 -2.76
CA LEU A 84 4.19 6.86 -2.22
C LEU A 84 5.44 6.62 -3.07
N LEU A 85 5.55 5.44 -3.69
CA LEU A 85 6.69 5.11 -4.54
C LEU A 85 6.67 5.82 -5.90
N ASP A 86 5.49 6.02 -6.49
CA ASP A 86 5.34 6.65 -7.81
C ASP A 86 5.45 8.20 -7.75
N GLU A 87 5.44 8.79 -6.54
CA GLU A 87 5.57 10.24 -6.31
C GLU A 87 7.01 10.73 -6.04
N ASP A 88 7.96 9.82 -5.77
CA ASP A 88 9.41 10.09 -5.62
C ASP A 88 10.14 10.09 -6.99
#